data_AF-D5B9H6-F1
#
_entry.id   AF-D5B9H6-F1
#
_cell.length_a   1.000
_cell.length_b   1.000
_cell.length_c   1.000
_cell.angle_alpha   90.00
_cell.angle_beta   90.00
_cell.angle_gamma   90.00
#
_symmetry.space_group_name_H-M   'P 1'
#
loop_
_entity.id
_entity.type
_entity.pdbx_description
1 polymer ?
#
loop_
_entity_poly.entity_id
_entity_poly.type
_entity_poly.pdbx_seq_one_letter_code
_entity_poly.pdbx_strand_id
1 'polypeptide(L)'
;MTRSSTSEMRKLVTSFYESDQNQSAFARAHGISKGKLSYWIQKFPREQVTKPAKSNFVSLSADPSTTPTSSRSMHIRLGNGVEIEIPL
;
A
#
# COMPACT_ATOMS: atom_id res chain seq x y z
N MET A 1 19.55 25.82 17.40
CA MET A 1 19.31 24.43 16.96
C MET A 1 20.45 23.55 17.41
N THR A 2 20.26 22.75 18.45
CA THR A 2 21.26 21.81 18.94
C THR A 2 21.43 20.66 17.93
N ARG A 3 22.66 20.45 17.45
CA ARG A 3 23.01 19.30 16.62
C ARG A 3 22.89 18.05 17.50
N SER A 4 21.87 17.23 17.25
CA SER A 4 21.76 15.91 17.89
C SER A 4 22.93 15.05 17.43
N SER A 5 23.62 14.41 18.37
CA SER A 5 24.72 13.51 18.02
C SER A 5 24.17 12.26 17.33
N THR A 6 24.96 11.68 16.43
CA THR A 6 24.61 10.44 15.73
C THR A 6 24.31 9.28 16.70
N SER A 7 24.99 9.25 17.85
CA SER A 7 24.79 8.26 18.91
C SER A 7 23.43 8.37 19.58
N GLU A 8 23.00 9.58 19.92
CA GLU A 8 21.67 9.83 20.50
C GLU A 8 20.56 9.44 19.54
N MET A 9 20.72 9.78 18.25
CA MET A 9 19.74 9.42 17.23
C MET A 9 19.65 7.91 17.01
N ARG A 10 20.77 7.18 17.11
CA ARG A 10 20.75 5.71 17.06
C ARG A 10 19.95 5.12 18.21
N LYS A 11 20.20 5.56 19.45
CA LYS A 11 19.43 5.11 20.64
C LYS A 11 17.93 5.37 20.48
N LEU A 12 17.59 6.54 19.95
CA LEU A 12 16.20 6.94 19.72
C LEU A 12 15.51 6.09 18.64
N VAL A 13 16.23 5.70 17.59
CA VAL A 13 15.69 4.77 16.57
C VAL A 13 15.54 3.35 17.13
N THR A 14 16.46 2.89 17.99
CA THR A 14 16.30 1.60 18.69
C THR A 14 15.06 1.59 19.57
N SER A 15 14.85 2.64 20.39
CA SER A 15 13.65 2.71 21.23
C SER A 15 12.36 2.86 20.40
N PHE A 16 12.42 3.49 19.22
CA PHE A 16 11.30 3.49 18.28
C PHE A 16 10.91 2.07 17.85
N TYR A 17 11.89 1.24 17.46
CA TYR A 17 11.63 -0.14 17.04
C TYR A 17 11.13 -1.06 18.16
N GLU A 18 11.36 -0.71 19.42
CA GLU A 18 10.85 -1.43 20.60
C GLU A 18 9.48 -0.93 21.06
N SER A 19 9.06 0.26 20.63
CA SER A 19 7.85 0.91 21.15
C SER A 19 6.53 0.46 20.49
N ASP A 20 6.59 -0.23 19.35
CA ASP A 20 5.44 -0.56 18.46
C ASP A 20 4.54 0.65 18.10
N GLN A 21 5.02 1.88 18.32
CA GLN A 21 4.29 3.09 17.99
C GLN A 21 4.42 3.45 16.52
N ASN A 22 3.41 4.13 15.97
CA ASN A 22 3.55 4.74 14.67
C ASN A 22 4.55 5.94 14.72
N GLN A 23 5.22 6.21 13.61
CA GLN A 23 6.27 7.26 13.54
C GLN A 23 5.77 8.65 13.97
N SER A 24 4.51 8.99 13.68
CA SER A 24 3.96 10.31 14.02
C SER A 24 3.77 10.46 15.53
N ALA A 25 3.24 9.44 16.20
CA ALA A 25 3.02 9.41 17.64
C ALA A 25 4.36 9.44 18.39
N PHE A 26 5.31 8.60 17.97
CA PHE A 26 6.63 8.54 18.57
C PHE A 26 7.41 9.86 18.40
N ALA A 27 7.41 10.43 17.19
CA ALA A 27 8.08 11.70 16.93
C ALA A 27 7.51 12.84 17.79
N ARG A 28 6.17 12.88 17.95
CA ARG A 28 5.49 13.85 18.81
C ARG A 28 5.86 13.68 20.29
N ALA A 29 5.89 12.46 20.79
CA ALA A 29 6.27 12.17 22.18
C ALA A 29 7.72 12.56 22.49
N HIS A 30 8.62 12.43 21.50
CA HIS A 30 10.04 12.76 21.65
C HIS A 30 10.44 14.16 21.16
N GLY A 31 9.46 15.02 20.82
CA GLY A 31 9.71 16.42 20.44
C GLY A 31 10.51 16.59 19.15
N ILE A 32 10.47 15.61 18.23
CA ILE A 32 11.14 15.66 16.94
C ILE A 32 10.14 15.68 15.79
N SER A 33 10.57 16.17 14.63
CA SER A 33 9.73 16.10 13.43
C SER A 33 9.69 14.66 12.89
N LYS A 34 8.56 14.27 12.32
CA LYS A 34 8.41 12.98 11.63
C LYS A 34 9.46 12.79 10.53
N GLY A 35 9.77 13.86 9.78
CA GLY A 35 10.81 13.81 8.74
C GLY A 35 12.20 13.52 9.30
N LYS A 36 12.54 14.11 10.45
CA LYS A 36 13.81 13.82 11.13
C LYS A 36 13.88 12.37 11.59
N LEU A 37 12.81 11.85 12.19
CA LEU A 37 12.73 10.43 12.57
C LEU A 37 12.84 9.51 11.35
N SER A 38 12.13 9.82 10.27
CA SER A 38 12.14 9.04 9.02
C SER A 38 13.53 8.97 8.39
N TYR A 39 14.26 10.10 8.36
CA TYR A 39 15.65 10.15 7.89
C TYR A 39 16.55 9.19 8.69
N TRP A 40 16.43 9.18 10.03
CA TRP A 40 17.26 8.33 10.87
C TRP A 40 16.87 6.84 10.83
N ILE A 41 15.58 6.54 10.64
CA ILE A 41 15.09 5.17 10.39
C ILE A 41 15.69 4.60 9.11
N GLN A 42 15.73 5.38 8.03
CA GLN A 42 16.39 4.96 6.78
C GLN A 42 17.90 4.77 6.95
N LYS A 43 18.52 5.60 7.79
CA LYS A 43 19.97 5.57 8.04
C LYS A 43 20.41 4.45 8.97
N PHE A 44 19.54 4.02 9.88
CA PHE A 44 19.76 2.91 10.82
C PHE A 44 18.65 1.87 10.65
N PRO A 45 18.61 1.18 9.49
CA PRO A 45 17.60 0.17 9.25
C PRO A 45 17.72 -0.94 10.30
N ARG A 46 16.58 -1.38 10.83
CA ARG A 46 16.50 -2.57 11.68
C ARG A 46 17.08 -3.74 10.89
N GLU A 47 18.05 -4.45 11.45
CA GLU A 47 18.83 -5.50 10.80
C GLU A 47 18.05 -6.76 10.34
N GLN A 48 16.71 -6.74 10.31
CA GLN A 48 15.90 -7.91 9.99
C GLN A 48 14.68 -7.62 9.12
N VAL A 49 14.89 -6.98 7.97
CA VAL A 49 14.00 -7.22 6.83
C VAL A 49 14.86 -7.54 5.62
N THR A 50 15.56 -8.68 5.68
CA THR A 50 15.83 -9.41 4.45
C THR A 50 14.47 -9.66 3.81
N LYS A 51 14.16 -8.90 2.75
CA LYS A 51 13.09 -9.29 1.82
C LYS A 51 13.27 -10.79 1.60
N PRO A 52 12.20 -11.61 1.71
CA PRO A 52 12.34 -13.02 1.42
C PRO A 52 12.97 -13.13 0.03
N ALA A 53 14.11 -13.83 -0.05
CA ALA A 53 14.92 -13.91 -1.27
C ALA A 53 14.11 -14.44 -2.47
N LYS A 54 13.00 -15.11 -2.19
CA LYS A 54 12.01 -15.59 -3.14
C LYS A 54 10.63 -15.15 -2.69
N SER A 55 9.90 -14.50 -3.58
CA SER A 55 8.47 -14.26 -3.43
C SER A 55 7.75 -15.58 -3.75
N ASN A 56 6.91 -16.10 -2.84
CA ASN A 56 5.97 -17.19 -3.14
C ASN A 56 4.73 -16.69 -3.91
N PHE A 57 4.82 -15.49 -4.50
CA PHE A 57 3.75 -14.92 -5.30
C PHE A 57 3.61 -15.70 -6.59
N VAL A 58 2.52 -16.46 -6.70
CA VAL A 58 2.11 -17.10 -7.93
C VAL A 58 1.26 -16.09 -8.71
N SER A 59 1.82 -15.51 -9.77
CA SER A 59 1.04 -14.74 -10.73
C SER A 59 0.07 -15.67 -11.44
N LEU A 60 -1.22 -15.54 -11.16
CA LEU A 60 -2.27 -16.18 -11.95
C LEU A 60 -2.60 -15.26 -13.12
N SER A 61 -2.28 -15.68 -14.34
CA SER A 61 -2.81 -15.06 -15.55
C SER A 61 -4.20 -15.63 -15.79
N ALA A 62 -5.22 -14.78 -15.76
CA ALA A 62 -6.51 -15.14 -16.32
C ALA A 62 -6.40 -15.05 -17.84
N ASP A 63 -6.73 -16.14 -18.54
CA ASP A 63 -7.00 -16.04 -19.98
C ASP A 63 -8.19 -15.08 -20.17
N PRO A 64 -8.11 -14.08 -21.06
CA PRO A 64 -9.22 -13.18 -21.33
C PRO A 64 -10.41 -13.88 -22.02
N SER A 65 -10.39 -15.21 -22.17
CA SER A 65 -11.40 -15.99 -22.89
C SER A 65 -12.46 -16.58 -21.96
N THR A 66 -12.95 -15.79 -21.02
CA THR A 66 -14.37 -15.88 -20.67
C THR A 66 -14.82 -14.47 -20.32
N THR A 67 -14.97 -13.61 -21.33
CA THR A 67 -16.07 -12.66 -21.24
C THR A 67 -17.29 -13.51 -20.88
N PRO A 68 -17.99 -13.28 -19.75
CA PRO A 68 -19.40 -13.56 -19.78
C PRO A 68 -19.90 -12.63 -20.88
N THR A 69 -20.09 -13.13 -22.10
CA THR A 69 -21.02 -12.49 -23.01
C THR A 69 -22.31 -12.49 -22.21
N SER A 70 -22.58 -11.36 -21.56
CA SER A 70 -23.83 -11.08 -20.89
C SER A 70 -24.86 -11.36 -21.97
N SER A 71 -25.51 -12.52 -21.90
CA SER A 71 -26.60 -12.92 -22.80
C SER A 71 -27.88 -12.14 -22.47
N ARG A 72 -27.70 -10.92 -21.95
CA ARG A 72 -28.73 -10.01 -21.49
C ARG A 72 -28.86 -8.93 -22.55
N SER A 73 -29.66 -9.20 -23.57
CA SER A 73 -30.09 -8.18 -24.51
C SER A 73 -31.34 -7.46 -23.99
N MET A 74 -31.41 -6.15 -24.23
CA MET A 74 -32.63 -5.37 -24.00
C MET A 74 -33.43 -5.35 -25.30
N HIS A 75 -34.66 -5.88 -25.26
CA HIS A 75 -35.60 -5.83 -26.38
C HIS A 75 -36.61 -4.71 -26.18
N ILE A 76 -36.67 -3.76 -27.12
CA ILE A 76 -37.64 -2.66 -27.13
C ILE A 76 -38.61 -2.89 -28.28
N ARG A 77 -39.91 -3.01 -27.95
CA ARG A 77 -40.99 -3.18 -28.93
C ARG A 77 -41.78 -1.89 -29.08
N LEU A 78 -41.90 -1.39 -30.31
CA LEU A 78 -42.66 -0.19 -30.65
C LEU A 78 -44.04 -0.56 -31.22
N GLY A 79 -45.04 0.28 -31.01
CA GLY A 79 -46.44 0.03 -31.41
C GLY A 79 -46.67 -0.05 -32.93
N ASN A 80 -45.66 0.27 -33.74
CA ASN A 80 -45.64 0.10 -35.20
C ASN A 80 -45.03 -1.24 -35.65
N GLY A 81 -44.72 -2.14 -34.72
CA GLY A 81 -44.18 -3.48 -35.00
C GLY A 81 -42.65 -3.53 -35.15
N VAL A 82 -41.94 -2.43 -34.91
CA VAL A 82 -40.47 -2.41 -34.91
C VAL A 82 -39.94 -2.96 -33.58
N GLU A 83 -38.96 -3.86 -33.65
CA GLU A 83 -38.25 -4.43 -32.50
C GLU A 83 -36.76 -4.06 -32.58
N ILE A 84 -36.22 -3.53 -31.48
CA ILE A 84 -34.81 -3.12 -31.37
C ILE A 84 -34.16 -3.98 -30.30
N GLU A 85 -33.04 -4.62 -30.64
CA GLU A 85 -32.21 -5.40 -29.73
C GLU A 85 -30.94 -4.62 -29.40
N ILE A 86 -30.69 -4.36 -28.11
CA ILE A 86 -29.49 -3.69 -27.62
C ILE A 86 -28.68 -4.67 -26.77
N PRO A 87 -27.43 -5.00 -27.15
CA PRO A 87 -26.55 -5.78 -26.30
C PRO A 87 -26.10 -4.94 -25.08
N LEU A 88 -26.09 -5.54 -23.90
CA LEU A 88 -25.64 -4.91 -22.63
C LEU A 88 -24.30 -5.48 -22.15
#